data_AF-A0A1F2KH76-F1
#
_entry.id   AF-A0A1F2KH76-F1
#
_cell.length_a   1.000
_cell.length_b   1.000
_cell.length_c   1.000
_cell.angle_alpha   90.00
_cell.angle_beta   90.00
_cell.angle_gamma   90.00
#
_symmetry.space_group_name_H-M   'P 1'
#
loop_
_entity.id
_entity.type
_entity.pdbx_description
1 polymer ?
#
loop_
_entity_poly.entity_id
_entity_poly.type
_entity_poly.pdbx_seq_one_letter_code
_entity_poly.pdbx_strand_id
1 'polypeptide(L)'
;MTNNELRTLAEFSRKGEIAEMERIVAAANSRVDFHDYELNSLVSQLIRAQHYGVLDHFVKKGLISTDLYDYDRFSTSVINTLFKPQIASEVQLEAHLIWMKGYLAQIDDINEEVGGITLLEYALQENVVIPFLKLIFEAGADLQRMDQYGQTLLFKVCSLRMQSNERISELVDWLLVEGLDPNIGNVEQKTALHMAVDTLKTDVVIKLLNAGADPGLKDWHGESSFYYAAVRHFNPDLLVPLLNYGSPDFHSVNKQGENLLNAFLRMMHTDSETNLSVLILLLEHGADLTAASLWYQKEKTGVDWLAEKSLLVVQEIMDKGYLDLSYADNEGNTLLHKICQVNLNYDENRARDLYKKVKYLVGEGIDPQLENVMDKKAVDYAMEDNIKVKTVEWLLKQ
;
A
#
# COMPACT_ATOMS: atom_id res chain seq x y z
N MET A 1 26.68 -32.87 -21.49
CA MET A 1 27.59 -32.18 -20.57
C MET A 1 27.52 -32.74 -19.15
N THR A 2 28.68 -32.85 -18.50
CA THR A 2 28.88 -33.30 -17.11
C THR A 2 29.43 -32.18 -16.22
N ASN A 3 29.36 -32.32 -14.89
CA ASN A 3 29.98 -31.38 -13.95
C ASN A 3 31.49 -31.17 -14.21
N ASN A 4 32.22 -32.23 -14.62
CA ASN A 4 33.65 -32.13 -14.92
C ASN A 4 33.91 -31.25 -16.15
N GLU A 5 33.11 -31.41 -17.20
CA GLU A 5 33.22 -30.57 -18.40
C GLU A 5 32.91 -29.10 -18.09
N LEU A 6 31.90 -28.82 -17.26
CA LEU A 6 31.62 -27.45 -16.81
C LEU A 6 32.80 -26.83 -16.03
N ARG A 7 33.43 -27.59 -15.14
CA ARG A 7 34.62 -27.14 -14.39
C ARG A 7 35.81 -26.90 -15.32
N THR A 8 36.02 -27.75 -16.32
CA THR A 8 37.05 -27.56 -17.34
C THR A 8 36.80 -26.29 -18.16
N LEU A 9 35.56 -26.03 -18.57
CA LEU A 9 35.19 -24.77 -19.23
C LEU A 9 35.47 -23.55 -18.33
N ALA A 10 35.20 -23.65 -17.04
CA ALA A 10 35.51 -22.58 -16.09
C ALA A 10 37.03 -22.31 -16.03
N GLU A 11 37.87 -23.34 -16.07
CA GLU A 11 39.32 -23.15 -16.12
C GLU A 11 39.77 -22.46 -17.40
N PHE A 12 39.26 -22.87 -18.57
CA PHE A 12 39.59 -22.27 -19.85
C PHE A 12 39.08 -20.83 -19.99
N SER A 13 37.91 -20.53 -19.44
CA SER A 13 37.38 -19.16 -19.37
C SER A 13 38.32 -18.22 -18.62
N ARG A 14 38.96 -18.66 -17.53
CA ARG A 14 39.95 -17.85 -16.78
C ARG A 14 41.24 -17.61 -17.56
N LYS A 15 41.63 -18.57 -18.40
CA LYS A 15 42.82 -18.48 -19.25
C LYS A 15 42.57 -17.73 -20.56
N GLY A 16 41.31 -17.42 -20.88
CA GLY A 16 40.93 -16.78 -22.15
C GLY A 16 41.01 -17.72 -23.36
N GLU A 17 40.94 -19.04 -23.13
CA GLU A 17 41.08 -20.07 -24.18
C GLU A 17 39.75 -20.33 -24.89
N ILE A 18 39.23 -19.33 -25.61
CA ILE A 18 37.90 -19.36 -26.24
C ILE A 18 37.73 -20.55 -27.20
N ALA A 19 38.71 -20.77 -28.08
CA ALA A 19 38.66 -21.85 -29.06
C ALA A 19 38.57 -23.25 -28.42
N GLU A 20 39.13 -23.43 -27.21
CA GLU A 20 39.04 -24.71 -26.51
C GLU A 20 37.68 -24.88 -25.81
N MET A 21 37.13 -23.79 -25.26
CA MET A 21 35.76 -23.80 -24.74
C MET A 21 34.75 -24.17 -25.83
N GLU A 22 34.82 -23.53 -27.00
CA GLU A 22 33.93 -23.82 -28.12
C GLU A 22 34.03 -25.27 -28.59
N ARG A 23 35.24 -25.84 -28.64
CA ARG A 23 35.44 -27.26 -28.97
C ARG A 23 34.75 -28.19 -27.99
N ILE A 24 34.89 -27.94 -26.68
CA ILE A 24 34.26 -28.75 -25.63
C ILE A 24 32.74 -28.69 -25.77
N VAL A 25 32.17 -27.49 -25.94
CA VAL A 25 30.71 -27.33 -26.06
C VAL A 25 30.20 -27.96 -27.35
N ALA A 26 30.94 -27.85 -28.46
CA ALA A 26 30.59 -28.48 -29.72
C ALA A 26 30.59 -30.01 -29.62
N ALA A 27 31.59 -30.59 -28.95
CA ALA A 27 31.75 -32.03 -28.74
C ALA A 27 30.79 -32.60 -27.68
N ALA A 28 30.23 -31.75 -26.81
CA ALA A 28 29.28 -32.16 -25.80
C ALA A 28 28.05 -32.83 -26.45
N ASN A 29 27.76 -34.03 -25.96
CA ASN A 29 26.55 -34.78 -26.26
C ASN A 29 25.33 -34.15 -25.55
N SER A 30 24.12 -34.46 -26.03
CA SER A 30 22.83 -33.96 -25.52
C SER A 30 22.46 -34.48 -24.11
N ARG A 31 23.35 -35.18 -23.42
CA ARG A 31 23.09 -35.69 -22.07
C ARG A 31 23.40 -34.60 -21.05
N VAL A 32 22.38 -34.10 -20.35
CA VAL A 32 22.55 -33.13 -19.26
C VAL A 32 22.76 -33.90 -17.95
N ASP A 33 23.98 -33.91 -17.42
CA ASP A 33 24.37 -34.64 -16.20
C ASP A 33 25.25 -33.76 -15.29
N PHE A 34 24.68 -32.63 -14.87
CA PHE A 34 25.31 -31.66 -13.98
C PHE A 34 24.29 -31.07 -13.00
N HIS A 35 24.80 -30.42 -11.96
CA HIS A 35 23.97 -29.67 -11.02
C HIS A 35 23.77 -28.24 -11.50
N ASP A 36 22.57 -27.68 -11.31
CA ASP A 36 22.26 -26.28 -11.70
C ASP A 36 23.24 -25.26 -11.11
N TYR A 37 23.72 -25.49 -9.89
CA TYR A 37 24.73 -24.65 -9.27
C TYR A 37 26.03 -24.55 -10.09
N GLU A 38 26.48 -25.66 -10.68
CA GLU A 38 27.71 -25.68 -11.51
C GLU A 38 27.48 -24.93 -12.82
N LEU A 39 26.29 -25.07 -13.43
CA LEU A 39 25.91 -24.30 -14.61
C LEU A 39 25.85 -22.80 -14.29
N ASN A 40 25.15 -22.42 -13.22
CA ASN A 40 25.02 -21.04 -12.76
C ASN A 40 26.39 -20.39 -12.49
N SER A 41 27.28 -21.12 -11.81
CA SER A 41 28.64 -20.67 -11.53
C SER A 41 29.44 -20.41 -12.82
N LEU A 42 29.39 -21.35 -13.77
CA LEU A 42 30.07 -21.19 -15.06
C LEU A 42 29.49 -20.03 -15.87
N VAL A 43 28.17 -19.93 -15.99
CA VAL A 43 27.49 -18.86 -16.75
C VAL A 43 27.83 -17.50 -16.16
N SER A 44 27.79 -17.34 -14.84
CA SER A 44 28.25 -16.12 -14.16
C SER A 44 29.70 -15.77 -14.51
N GLN A 45 30.58 -16.77 -14.60
CA GLN A 45 31.97 -16.56 -15.01
C GLN A 45 32.10 -16.14 -16.48
N LEU A 46 31.35 -16.77 -17.39
CA LEU A 46 31.35 -16.45 -18.81
C LEU A 46 30.84 -15.02 -19.07
N ILE A 47 29.80 -14.58 -18.36
CA ILE A 47 29.29 -13.19 -18.45
C ILE A 47 30.38 -12.20 -18.01
N ARG A 48 31.03 -12.42 -16.86
CA ARG A 48 32.11 -11.54 -16.38
C ARG A 48 33.28 -11.47 -17.35
N ALA A 49 33.59 -12.59 -17.99
CA ALA A 49 34.65 -12.68 -18.99
C ALA A 49 34.21 -12.26 -20.40
N GLN A 50 32.94 -11.87 -20.59
CA GLN A 50 32.34 -11.45 -21.87
C GLN A 50 32.43 -12.50 -22.98
N HIS A 51 32.39 -13.78 -22.62
CA HIS A 51 32.48 -14.92 -23.56
C HIS A 51 31.11 -15.27 -24.15
N TYR A 52 30.42 -14.29 -24.74
CA TYR A 52 29.04 -14.43 -25.25
C TYR A 52 28.91 -15.46 -26.38
N GLY A 53 29.93 -15.64 -27.21
CA GLY A 53 29.94 -16.68 -28.24
C GLY A 53 29.85 -18.09 -27.64
N VAL A 54 30.42 -18.33 -26.46
CA VAL A 54 30.28 -19.62 -25.76
C VAL A 54 28.86 -19.78 -25.22
N LEU A 55 28.24 -18.69 -24.72
CA LEU A 55 26.84 -18.70 -24.28
C LEU A 55 25.87 -18.98 -25.45
N ASP A 56 26.13 -18.47 -26.65
CA ASP A 56 25.35 -18.82 -27.85
C ASP A 56 25.38 -20.33 -28.13
N HIS A 57 26.52 -20.99 -27.90
CA HIS A 57 26.60 -22.44 -28.02
C HIS A 57 25.84 -23.16 -26.91
N PHE A 58 25.77 -22.59 -25.70
CA PHE A 58 24.95 -23.15 -24.61
C PHE A 58 23.46 -23.11 -24.96
N VAL A 59 23.00 -21.98 -25.52
CA VAL A 59 21.62 -21.83 -26.04
C VAL A 59 21.35 -22.85 -27.14
N LYS A 60 22.21 -22.92 -28.18
CA LYS A 60 22.07 -23.88 -29.29
C LYS A 60 22.06 -25.35 -28.88
N LYS A 61 22.71 -25.69 -27.76
CA LYS A 61 22.77 -27.05 -27.21
C LYS A 61 21.67 -27.35 -26.19
N GLY A 62 20.80 -26.39 -25.89
CA GLY A 62 19.73 -26.53 -24.89
C GLY A 62 20.22 -26.57 -23.44
N LEU A 63 21.44 -26.09 -23.16
CA LEU A 63 21.96 -25.95 -21.79
C LEU A 63 21.38 -24.71 -21.09
N ILE A 64 21.07 -23.69 -21.89
CA ILE A 64 20.24 -22.55 -21.51
C ILE A 64 19.02 -22.68 -22.43
N SER A 65 17.86 -23.04 -21.88
CA SER A 65 16.66 -23.23 -22.68
C SER A 65 16.10 -21.89 -23.16
N THR A 66 15.48 -21.93 -24.34
CA THR A 66 14.66 -20.85 -24.90
C THR A 66 13.17 -21.10 -24.67
N ASP A 67 12.79 -22.31 -24.29
CA ASP A 67 11.44 -22.63 -23.83
C ASP A 67 11.39 -22.42 -22.32
N LEU A 68 10.67 -21.39 -21.87
CA LEU A 68 10.57 -21.07 -20.45
C LEU A 68 9.90 -22.19 -19.65
N TYR A 69 9.06 -23.02 -20.29
CA TYR A 69 8.37 -24.15 -19.66
C TYR A 69 9.34 -25.25 -19.18
N ASP A 70 10.56 -25.31 -19.72
CA ASP A 70 11.59 -26.26 -19.28
C ASP A 70 12.09 -25.99 -17.85
N TYR A 71 11.82 -24.81 -17.31
CA TYR A 71 12.28 -24.42 -15.98
C TYR A 71 11.24 -24.73 -14.91
N ASP A 72 11.65 -25.38 -13.81
CA ASP A 72 10.79 -25.54 -12.63
C ASP A 72 10.53 -24.20 -11.92
N ARG A 73 11.57 -23.36 -11.82
CA ARG A 73 11.57 -22.04 -11.16
C ARG A 73 12.66 -21.14 -11.73
N PHE A 74 12.35 -19.87 -11.96
CA PHE A 74 13.37 -18.90 -12.39
C PHE A 74 14.48 -18.70 -11.35
N SER A 75 14.14 -18.61 -10.05
CA SER A 75 15.06 -18.23 -8.98
C SER A 75 16.25 -19.19 -8.75
N THR A 76 16.08 -20.47 -9.04
CA THR A 76 17.14 -21.49 -8.90
C THR A 76 17.83 -21.83 -10.22
N SER A 77 17.25 -21.41 -11.33
CA SER A 77 17.74 -21.71 -12.68
C SER A 77 18.83 -20.74 -13.15
N VAL A 78 19.35 -21.01 -14.34
CA VAL A 78 20.27 -20.10 -15.05
C VAL A 78 19.65 -18.74 -15.35
N ILE A 79 18.33 -18.64 -15.47
CA ILE A 79 17.62 -17.37 -15.69
C ILE A 79 17.96 -16.35 -14.60
N ASN A 80 17.95 -16.74 -13.32
CA ASN A 80 18.37 -15.88 -12.22
C ASN A 80 19.79 -15.32 -12.42
N THR A 81 20.71 -16.15 -12.90
CA THR A 81 22.10 -15.75 -13.17
C THR A 81 22.20 -14.76 -14.34
N LEU A 82 21.40 -14.97 -15.39
CA LEU A 82 21.36 -14.11 -16.57
C LEU A 82 20.83 -12.70 -16.24
N PHE A 83 19.85 -12.59 -15.35
CA PHE A 83 19.22 -11.31 -14.98
C PHE A 83 19.84 -10.61 -13.78
N LYS A 84 20.64 -11.33 -12.97
CA LYS A 84 21.39 -10.76 -11.83
C LYS A 84 22.89 -11.00 -11.99
N PRO A 85 23.50 -10.51 -13.08
CA PRO A 85 24.90 -10.81 -13.35
C PRO A 85 25.82 -10.01 -12.40
N GLN A 86 26.94 -10.62 -12.00
CA GLN A 86 27.95 -9.96 -11.16
C GLN A 86 28.87 -9.07 -12.02
N ILE A 87 28.30 -8.04 -12.61
CA ILE A 87 28.99 -7.11 -13.52
C ILE A 87 29.61 -5.94 -12.74
N ALA A 88 30.83 -5.55 -13.10
CA ALA A 88 31.61 -4.54 -12.38
C ALA A 88 31.74 -3.20 -13.12
N SER A 89 31.36 -3.13 -14.41
CA SER A 89 31.45 -1.90 -15.20
C SER A 89 30.25 -1.72 -16.14
N GLU A 90 29.98 -0.46 -16.49
CA GLU A 90 28.93 -0.07 -17.45
C GLU A 90 29.16 -0.71 -18.83
N VAL A 91 30.40 -0.75 -19.30
CA VAL A 91 30.78 -1.41 -20.57
C VAL A 91 30.43 -2.91 -20.56
N GLN A 92 30.68 -3.61 -19.45
CA GLN A 92 30.29 -5.02 -19.31
C GLN A 92 28.77 -5.18 -19.30
N LEU A 93 28.04 -4.26 -18.67
CA LEU A 93 26.58 -4.28 -18.63
C LEU A 93 25.99 -4.06 -20.02
N GLU A 94 26.47 -3.08 -20.77
CA GLU A 94 26.06 -2.82 -22.15
C GLU A 94 26.27 -4.06 -23.04
N ALA A 95 27.45 -4.68 -22.97
CA ALA A 95 27.75 -5.88 -23.73
C ALA A 95 26.80 -7.05 -23.38
N HIS A 96 26.48 -7.22 -22.10
CA HIS A 96 25.55 -8.24 -21.64
C HIS A 96 24.12 -7.97 -22.10
N LEU A 97 23.66 -6.72 -22.03
CA LEU A 97 22.34 -6.32 -22.51
C LEU A 97 22.17 -6.58 -24.01
N ILE A 98 23.22 -6.36 -24.82
CA ILE A 98 23.20 -6.68 -26.26
C ILE A 98 23.00 -8.18 -26.48
N TRP A 99 23.74 -9.02 -25.76
CA TRP A 99 23.58 -10.48 -25.87
C TRP A 99 22.20 -10.94 -25.37
N MET A 100 21.76 -10.41 -24.22
CA MET A 100 20.44 -10.71 -23.64
C MET A 100 19.29 -10.36 -24.58
N LYS A 101 19.39 -9.26 -25.34
CA LYS A 101 18.41 -8.93 -26.38
C LYS A 101 18.30 -10.02 -27.45
N GLY A 102 19.43 -10.57 -27.88
CA GLY A 102 19.47 -11.68 -28.84
C GLY A 102 18.95 -13.00 -28.27
N TYR A 103 19.23 -13.28 -26.99
CA TYR A 103 18.68 -14.45 -26.29
C TYR A 103 17.16 -14.35 -26.11
N LEU A 104 16.67 -13.22 -25.60
CA LEU A 104 15.24 -12.99 -25.38
C LEU A 104 14.42 -13.06 -26.67
N ALA A 105 14.98 -12.61 -27.80
CA ALA A 105 14.33 -12.73 -29.11
C ALA A 105 14.19 -14.18 -29.63
N GLN A 106 14.84 -15.14 -28.99
CA GLN A 106 14.72 -16.58 -29.31
C GLN A 106 13.72 -17.30 -28.38
N ILE A 107 13.17 -16.63 -27.37
CA ILE A 107 12.17 -17.23 -26.47
C ILE A 107 10.84 -17.35 -27.19
N ASP A 108 10.26 -18.56 -27.21
CA ASP A 108 9.04 -18.87 -27.96
C ASP A 108 7.79 -18.20 -27.34
N ASP A 109 7.63 -18.29 -26.02
CA ASP A 109 6.60 -17.59 -25.25
C ASP A 109 7.22 -16.86 -24.05
N ILE A 110 7.44 -15.55 -24.19
CA ILE A 110 7.99 -14.71 -23.13
C ILE A 110 7.04 -14.51 -21.95
N ASN A 111 5.75 -14.81 -22.14
CA ASN A 111 4.69 -14.67 -21.14
C ASN A 111 4.34 -15.99 -20.44
N GLU A 112 5.07 -17.07 -20.72
CA GLU A 112 4.93 -18.36 -20.05
C GLU A 112 5.02 -18.21 -18.53
N GLU A 113 4.13 -18.90 -17.82
CA GLU A 113 4.08 -18.85 -16.36
C GLU A 113 4.88 -20.00 -15.75
N VAL A 114 6.02 -19.66 -15.15
CA VAL A 114 6.83 -20.64 -14.41
C VAL A 114 6.56 -20.48 -12.92
N GLY A 115 5.89 -21.47 -12.33
CA GLY A 115 5.49 -21.41 -10.93
C GLY A 115 4.44 -20.33 -10.63
N GLY A 116 3.64 -19.95 -11.64
CA GLY A 116 2.55 -18.97 -11.53
C GLY A 116 2.98 -17.50 -11.62
N ILE A 117 4.19 -17.23 -12.12
CA ILE A 117 4.67 -15.88 -12.42
C ILE A 117 5.32 -15.85 -13.80
N THR A 118 5.22 -14.73 -14.51
CA THR A 118 5.94 -14.52 -15.77
C THR A 118 7.40 -14.12 -15.51
N LEU A 119 8.24 -14.17 -16.56
CA LEU A 119 9.63 -13.72 -16.46
C LEU A 119 9.74 -12.24 -16.04
N LEU A 120 8.85 -11.39 -16.53
CA LEU A 120 8.83 -9.98 -16.18
C LEU A 120 8.46 -9.76 -14.70
N GLU A 121 7.43 -10.46 -14.21
CA GLU A 121 7.00 -10.40 -12.82
C GLU A 121 8.10 -10.87 -11.87
N TYR A 122 8.79 -11.97 -12.23
CA TYR A 122 9.97 -12.43 -11.52
C TYR A 122 11.06 -11.36 -11.46
N ALA A 123 11.39 -10.74 -12.60
CA ALA A 123 12.43 -9.72 -12.65
C ALA A 123 12.08 -8.47 -11.81
N LEU A 124 10.81 -8.07 -11.78
CA LEU A 124 10.31 -7.00 -10.91
C LEU A 124 10.46 -7.33 -9.42
N GLN A 125 10.12 -8.56 -9.01
CA GLN A 125 10.22 -9.01 -7.62
C GLN A 125 11.68 -9.12 -7.14
N GLU A 126 12.57 -9.59 -8.02
CA GLU A 126 13.98 -9.88 -7.70
C GLU A 126 14.94 -8.69 -7.79
N ASN A 127 14.41 -7.47 -7.90
CA ASN A 127 15.17 -6.23 -7.99
C ASN A 127 16.16 -6.22 -9.17
N VAL A 128 15.75 -6.79 -10.31
CA VAL A 128 16.50 -6.70 -11.58
C VAL A 128 16.48 -5.26 -12.08
N VAL A 129 17.58 -4.75 -12.65
CA VAL A 129 17.69 -3.35 -13.10
C VAL A 129 16.81 -3.04 -14.31
N ILE A 130 16.33 -1.79 -14.44
CA ILE A 130 15.40 -1.34 -15.50
C ILE A 130 15.80 -1.78 -16.92
N PRO A 131 17.08 -1.68 -17.36
CA PRO A 131 17.44 -2.07 -18.73
C PRO A 131 17.02 -3.49 -19.11
N PHE A 132 17.10 -4.46 -18.19
CA PHE A 132 16.62 -5.81 -18.48
C PHE A 132 15.10 -5.89 -18.57
N LEU A 133 14.37 -5.15 -17.72
CA LEU A 133 12.91 -5.11 -17.76
C LEU A 133 12.43 -4.56 -19.11
N LYS A 134 13.11 -3.52 -19.61
CA LYS A 134 12.88 -2.98 -20.95
C LYS A 134 13.16 -4.01 -22.04
N LEU A 135 14.23 -4.80 -21.93
CA LEU A 135 14.51 -5.87 -22.89
C LEU A 135 13.44 -6.98 -22.87
N ILE A 136 12.96 -7.37 -21.68
CA ILE A 136 11.86 -8.35 -21.56
C ILE A 136 10.59 -7.80 -22.22
N PHE A 137 10.28 -6.52 -22.00
CA PHE A 137 9.16 -5.84 -22.66
C PHE A 137 9.33 -5.74 -24.19
N GLU A 138 10.51 -5.34 -24.67
CA GLU A 138 10.85 -5.30 -26.10
C GLU A 138 10.74 -6.69 -26.77
N ALA A 139 10.93 -7.76 -26.00
CA ALA A 139 10.75 -9.14 -26.44
C ALA A 139 9.27 -9.61 -26.48
N GLY A 140 8.32 -8.75 -26.10
CA GLY A 140 6.88 -9.00 -26.20
C GLY A 140 6.19 -9.36 -24.89
N ALA A 141 6.82 -9.12 -23.74
CA ALA A 141 6.16 -9.34 -22.45
C ALA A 141 4.94 -8.42 -22.29
N ASP A 142 3.82 -8.98 -21.86
CA ASP A 142 2.55 -8.28 -21.71
C ASP A 142 2.51 -7.53 -20.37
N LEU A 143 2.55 -6.19 -20.44
CA LEU A 143 2.44 -5.34 -19.25
C LEU A 143 1.00 -5.21 -18.71
N GLN A 144 0.00 -5.47 -19.56
CA GLN A 144 -1.41 -5.33 -19.23
C GLN A 144 -2.00 -6.61 -18.63
N ARG A 145 -1.18 -7.66 -18.55
CA ARG A 145 -1.53 -8.92 -17.92
C ARG A 145 -1.95 -8.71 -16.47
N MET A 146 -2.97 -9.45 -16.06
CA MET A 146 -3.39 -9.59 -14.68
C MET A 146 -3.16 -11.04 -14.24
N ASP A 147 -2.75 -11.23 -12.99
CA ASP A 147 -2.68 -12.56 -12.41
C ASP A 147 -4.05 -13.11 -11.98
N GLN A 148 -4.06 -14.30 -11.39
CA GLN A 148 -5.27 -14.95 -10.87
C GLN A 148 -6.05 -14.13 -9.82
N TYR A 149 -5.42 -13.13 -9.19
CA TYR A 149 -6.05 -12.21 -8.24
C TYR A 149 -6.44 -10.88 -8.89
N GLY A 150 -6.36 -10.77 -10.22
CA GLY A 150 -6.65 -9.54 -10.95
C GLY A 150 -5.58 -8.45 -10.74
N GLN A 151 -4.39 -8.79 -10.24
CA GLN A 151 -3.36 -7.79 -9.95
C GLN A 151 -2.61 -7.42 -11.22
N THR A 152 -2.62 -6.14 -11.57
CA THR A 152 -1.76 -5.57 -12.62
C THR A 152 -0.30 -5.52 -12.16
N LEU A 153 0.63 -5.32 -13.10
CA LEU A 153 2.03 -5.09 -12.76
C LEU A 153 2.22 -3.86 -11.87
N LEU A 154 1.48 -2.78 -12.14
CA LEU A 154 1.55 -1.55 -11.34
C LEU A 154 1.09 -1.80 -9.90
N PHE A 155 0.02 -2.58 -9.71
CA PHE A 155 -0.41 -3.02 -8.39
C PHE A 155 0.70 -3.81 -7.67
N LYS A 156 1.28 -4.81 -8.35
CA LYS A 156 2.32 -5.67 -7.79
C LYS A 156 3.53 -4.83 -7.34
N VAL A 157 4.02 -3.93 -8.18
CA VAL A 157 5.14 -3.03 -7.85
C VAL A 157 4.84 -2.18 -6.62
N CYS A 158 3.66 -1.57 -6.53
CA CYS A 158 3.28 -0.77 -5.36
C CYS A 158 3.22 -1.60 -4.07
N SER A 159 2.84 -2.89 -4.17
CA SER A 159 2.74 -3.82 -3.03
C SER A 159 4.08 -4.33 -2.48
N LEU A 160 5.21 -4.13 -3.19
CA LEU A 160 6.53 -4.64 -2.78
C LEU A 160 7.06 -3.92 -1.53
N ARG A 161 7.05 -4.58 -0.37
CA ARG A 161 7.45 -3.96 0.91
C ARG A 161 8.96 -3.99 1.20
N MET A 162 9.71 -4.87 0.53
CA MET A 162 11.14 -5.09 0.83
C MET A 162 12.09 -4.28 -0.06
N GLN A 163 11.58 -3.61 -1.10
CA GLN A 163 12.40 -2.80 -2.01
C GLN A 163 12.45 -1.35 -1.55
N SER A 164 13.51 -0.63 -1.92
CA SER A 164 13.67 0.78 -1.57
C SER A 164 12.62 1.66 -2.26
N ASN A 165 12.29 2.80 -1.65
CA ASN A 165 11.28 3.71 -2.20
C ASN A 165 11.71 4.26 -3.57
N GLU A 166 13.01 4.52 -3.76
CA GLU A 166 13.58 5.01 -5.02
C GLU A 166 13.37 3.98 -6.14
N ARG A 167 13.58 2.69 -5.85
CA ARG A 167 13.39 1.62 -6.81
C ARG A 167 11.93 1.50 -7.24
N ILE A 168 11.01 1.49 -6.26
CA ILE A 168 9.57 1.42 -6.54
C ILE A 168 9.13 2.65 -7.32
N SER A 169 9.63 3.84 -6.97
CA SER A 169 9.37 5.06 -7.71
C SER A 169 9.79 4.96 -9.17
N GLU A 170 11.01 4.48 -9.45
CA GLU A 170 11.52 4.31 -10.82
C GLU A 170 10.68 3.29 -11.62
N LEU A 171 10.28 2.18 -10.99
CA LEU A 171 9.40 1.19 -11.61
C LEU A 171 8.02 1.75 -11.94
N VAL A 172 7.44 2.52 -11.02
CA VAL A 172 6.13 3.17 -11.20
C VAL A 172 6.20 4.18 -12.34
N ASP A 173 7.24 5.03 -12.39
CA ASP A 173 7.43 5.97 -13.50
C ASP A 173 7.50 5.24 -14.84
N TRP A 174 8.30 4.17 -14.92
CA TRP A 174 8.41 3.40 -16.15
C TRP A 174 7.07 2.80 -16.57
N LEU A 175 6.37 2.09 -15.68
CA LEU A 175 5.08 1.46 -15.99
C LEU A 175 4.01 2.49 -16.38
N LEU A 176 3.98 3.66 -15.76
CA LEU A 176 3.05 4.74 -16.13
C LEU A 176 3.39 5.33 -17.51
N VAL A 177 4.67 5.47 -17.85
CA VAL A 177 5.12 5.91 -19.19
C VAL A 177 4.70 4.91 -20.27
N GLU A 178 4.73 3.61 -19.98
CA GLU A 178 4.22 2.56 -20.88
C GLU A 178 2.67 2.50 -20.95
N GLY A 179 1.96 3.40 -20.26
CA GLY A 179 0.52 3.59 -20.40
C GLY A 179 -0.35 2.68 -19.55
N LEU A 180 0.18 2.13 -18.44
CA LEU A 180 -0.63 1.35 -17.50
C LEU A 180 -1.59 2.28 -16.74
N ASP A 181 -2.88 1.92 -16.74
CA ASP A 181 -3.92 2.66 -16.03
C ASP A 181 -3.82 2.41 -14.50
N PRO A 182 -3.56 3.45 -13.67
CA PRO A 182 -3.46 3.30 -12.23
C PRO A 182 -4.79 3.00 -11.52
N ASN A 183 -5.92 3.11 -12.23
CA ASN A 183 -7.26 2.90 -11.67
C ASN A 183 -7.78 1.47 -11.79
N ILE A 184 -7.02 0.57 -12.43
CA ILE A 184 -7.40 -0.85 -12.50
C ILE A 184 -7.27 -1.47 -11.10
N GLY A 185 -8.40 -1.92 -10.58
CA GLY A 185 -8.48 -2.64 -9.31
C GLY A 185 -8.33 -4.15 -9.49
N ASN A 186 -7.80 -4.82 -8.46
CA ASN A 186 -7.75 -6.27 -8.39
C ASN A 186 -9.14 -6.90 -8.12
N VAL A 187 -9.22 -8.21 -7.83
CA VAL A 187 -10.51 -8.87 -7.51
C VAL A 187 -11.21 -8.31 -6.25
N GLU A 188 -10.45 -7.68 -5.34
CA GLU A 188 -10.96 -6.94 -4.19
C GLU A 188 -11.17 -5.45 -4.49
N GLN A 189 -11.13 -5.04 -5.76
CA GLN A 189 -11.23 -3.64 -6.21
C GLN A 189 -10.13 -2.72 -5.66
N LYS A 190 -9.05 -3.27 -5.10
CA LYS A 190 -7.90 -2.47 -4.65
C LYS A 190 -7.06 -2.07 -5.84
N THR A 191 -6.83 -0.76 -5.99
CA THR A 191 -5.98 -0.18 -7.04
C THR A 191 -4.52 -0.08 -6.58
N ALA A 192 -3.62 0.29 -7.50
CA ALA A 192 -2.21 0.56 -7.16
C ALA A 192 -2.07 1.67 -6.10
N LEU A 193 -2.95 2.68 -6.13
CA LEU A 193 -2.94 3.78 -5.16
C LEU A 193 -3.27 3.30 -3.73
N HIS A 194 -4.22 2.37 -3.57
CA HIS A 194 -4.48 1.74 -2.27
C HIS A 194 -3.22 1.10 -1.70
N MET A 195 -2.45 0.38 -2.53
CA MET A 195 -1.23 -0.29 -2.11
C MET A 195 -0.09 0.69 -1.81
N ALA A 196 0.04 1.77 -2.59
CA ALA A 196 1.02 2.81 -2.30
C ALA A 196 0.76 3.50 -0.95
N VAL A 197 -0.50 3.79 -0.62
CA VAL A 197 -0.90 4.31 0.69
C VAL A 197 -0.68 3.28 1.79
N ASP A 198 -1.08 2.02 1.59
CA ASP A 198 -0.94 0.95 2.59
C ASP A 198 0.51 0.59 2.92
N THR A 199 1.42 0.82 1.96
CA THR A 199 2.86 0.64 2.14
C THR A 199 3.60 1.90 2.57
N LEU A 200 2.88 3.00 2.84
CA LEU A 200 3.40 4.29 3.33
C LEU A 200 4.41 4.96 2.38
N LYS A 201 4.28 4.77 1.07
CA LYS A 201 5.21 5.30 0.07
C LYS A 201 4.70 6.61 -0.52
N THR A 202 4.87 7.72 0.19
CA THR A 202 4.34 9.04 -0.20
C THR A 202 4.76 9.49 -1.60
N ASP A 203 6.02 9.29 -2.00
CA ASP A 203 6.49 9.65 -3.35
C ASP A 203 5.75 8.87 -4.45
N VAL A 204 5.47 7.59 -4.19
CA VAL A 204 4.71 6.72 -5.11
C VAL A 204 3.25 7.14 -5.17
N VAL A 205 2.65 7.52 -4.03
CA VAL A 205 1.31 8.10 -3.97
C VAL A 205 1.22 9.33 -4.87
N ILE A 206 2.16 10.27 -4.74
CA ILE A 206 2.19 11.50 -5.54
C ILE A 206 2.33 11.17 -7.04
N LYS A 207 3.16 10.20 -7.41
CA LYS A 207 3.35 9.78 -8.83
C LYS A 207 2.08 9.20 -9.43
N LEU A 208 1.41 8.31 -8.71
CA LEU A 208 0.16 7.73 -9.16
C LEU A 208 -0.93 8.82 -9.32
N LEU A 209 -1.04 9.73 -8.36
CA LEU A 209 -1.98 10.87 -8.44
C LEU A 209 -1.70 11.78 -9.64
N ASN A 210 -0.43 12.12 -9.89
CA ASN A 210 -0.03 12.88 -11.09
C ASN A 210 -0.40 12.16 -12.40
N ALA A 211 -0.41 10.84 -12.40
CA ALA A 211 -0.81 10.02 -13.54
C ALA A 211 -2.32 9.75 -13.61
N GLY A 212 -3.14 10.44 -12.79
CA GLY A 212 -4.60 10.35 -12.84
C GLY A 212 -5.20 9.20 -12.04
N ALA A 213 -4.48 8.66 -11.06
CA ALA A 213 -5.06 7.74 -10.09
C ALA A 213 -6.15 8.45 -9.27
N ASP A 214 -7.34 7.85 -9.17
CA ASP A 214 -8.48 8.37 -8.44
C ASP A 214 -8.42 7.90 -6.96
N PRO A 215 -8.19 8.81 -5.99
CA PRO A 215 -8.14 8.47 -4.57
C PRO A 215 -9.51 8.10 -3.97
N GLY A 216 -10.60 8.36 -4.69
CA GLY A 216 -11.98 8.10 -4.30
C GLY A 216 -12.50 6.71 -4.65
N LEU A 217 -11.79 5.95 -5.52
CA LEU A 217 -12.13 4.56 -5.82
C LEU A 217 -12.14 3.73 -4.54
N LYS A 218 -13.14 2.85 -4.42
CA LYS A 218 -13.34 2.03 -3.23
C LYS A 218 -12.99 0.59 -3.52
N ASP A 219 -12.34 -0.01 -2.53
CA ASP A 219 -12.14 -1.45 -2.51
C ASP A 219 -13.44 -2.21 -2.18
N TRP A 220 -13.34 -3.53 -2.11
CA TRP A 220 -14.44 -4.42 -1.77
C TRP A 220 -15.04 -4.15 -0.39
N HIS A 221 -14.33 -3.52 0.53
CA HIS A 221 -14.85 -3.10 1.83
C HIS A 221 -15.55 -1.74 1.77
N GLY A 222 -15.60 -1.08 0.62
CA GLY A 222 -16.11 0.28 0.49
C GLY A 222 -15.11 1.33 0.99
N GLU A 223 -13.83 0.97 1.16
CA GLU A 223 -12.78 1.82 1.71
C GLU A 223 -11.94 2.39 0.56
N SER A 224 -11.75 3.71 0.54
CA SER A 224 -10.94 4.40 -0.48
C SER A 224 -9.53 4.72 0.01
N SER A 225 -8.66 5.27 -0.85
CA SER A 225 -7.31 5.69 -0.40
C SER A 225 -7.34 6.75 0.70
N PHE A 226 -8.37 7.61 0.73
CA PHE A 226 -8.62 8.54 1.85
C PHE A 226 -8.85 7.79 3.17
N TYR A 227 -9.61 6.69 3.13
CA TYR A 227 -9.86 5.86 4.30
C TYR A 227 -8.58 5.21 4.83
N TYR A 228 -7.73 4.68 3.94
CA TYR A 228 -6.46 4.08 4.34
C TYR A 228 -5.56 5.13 5.02
N ALA A 229 -5.41 6.31 4.44
CA ALA A 229 -4.58 7.38 5.00
C ALA A 229 -5.11 7.91 6.35
N ALA A 230 -6.42 8.17 6.44
CA ALA A 230 -7.01 8.77 7.64
C ALA A 230 -7.25 7.76 8.77
N VAL A 231 -7.87 6.61 8.47
CA VAL A 231 -8.42 5.67 9.47
C VAL A 231 -7.44 4.56 9.84
N ARG A 232 -6.68 4.04 8.86
CA ARG A 232 -5.73 2.94 9.12
C ARG A 232 -4.37 3.44 9.57
N HIS A 233 -3.90 4.54 8.96
CA HIS A 233 -2.54 5.05 9.16
C HIS A 233 -2.46 6.35 9.97
N PHE A 234 -3.58 7.07 10.16
CA PHE A 234 -3.60 8.38 10.84
C PHE A 234 -2.51 9.32 10.32
N ASN A 235 -2.28 9.35 9.00
CA ASN A 235 -1.10 9.99 8.43
C ASN A 235 -1.47 11.20 7.56
N PRO A 236 -1.25 12.44 8.03
CA PRO A 236 -1.53 13.65 7.26
C PRO A 236 -0.61 13.77 6.03
N ASP A 237 0.62 13.25 6.06
CA ASP A 237 1.54 13.31 4.92
C ASP A 237 1.07 12.43 3.73
N LEU A 238 0.22 11.43 4.00
CA LEU A 238 -0.48 10.67 2.96
C LEU A 238 -1.81 11.31 2.60
N LEU A 239 -2.54 11.85 3.58
CA LEU A 239 -3.86 12.41 3.36
C LEU A 239 -3.84 13.72 2.56
N VAL A 240 -2.89 14.63 2.84
CA VAL A 240 -2.79 15.93 2.18
C VAL A 240 -2.61 15.78 0.66
N PRO A 241 -1.67 14.95 0.14
CA PRO A 241 -1.60 14.69 -1.29
C PRO A 241 -2.91 14.17 -1.89
N LEU A 242 -3.61 13.25 -1.23
CA LEU A 242 -4.88 12.72 -1.73
C LEU A 242 -5.94 13.84 -1.84
N LEU A 243 -6.05 14.70 -0.82
CA LEU A 243 -7.00 15.81 -0.76
C LEU A 243 -6.73 16.89 -1.83
N ASN A 244 -5.47 17.04 -2.25
CA ASN A 244 -5.10 17.96 -3.34
C ASN A 244 -5.57 17.48 -4.72
N TYR A 245 -5.86 16.18 -4.89
CA TYR A 245 -6.25 15.58 -6.17
C TYR A 245 -7.73 15.15 -6.22
N GLY A 246 -8.43 15.18 -5.09
CA GLY A 246 -9.85 14.85 -5.03
C GLY A 246 -10.45 15.12 -3.65
N SER A 247 -11.77 15.11 -3.59
CA SER A 247 -12.52 15.22 -2.33
C SER A 247 -13.10 13.85 -1.94
N PRO A 248 -12.98 13.42 -0.67
CA PRO A 248 -13.65 12.21 -0.20
C PRO A 248 -15.17 12.37 -0.25
N ASP A 249 -15.89 11.31 -0.63
CA ASP A 249 -17.34 11.25 -0.41
C ASP A 249 -17.63 10.93 1.06
N PHE A 250 -17.83 11.98 1.85
CA PHE A 250 -18.13 11.89 3.29
C PHE A 250 -19.51 11.32 3.61
N HIS A 251 -20.44 11.24 2.66
CA HIS A 251 -21.77 10.65 2.89
C HIS A 251 -21.78 9.15 2.67
N SER A 252 -20.84 8.66 1.86
CA SER A 252 -20.76 7.24 1.60
C SER A 252 -20.28 6.43 2.79
N VAL A 253 -20.73 5.18 2.85
CA VAL A 253 -20.40 4.24 3.92
C VAL A 253 -19.64 3.03 3.41
N ASN A 254 -18.74 2.51 4.24
CA ASN A 254 -18.07 1.23 4.03
C ASN A 254 -19.02 0.05 4.33
N LYS A 255 -18.55 -1.19 4.20
CA LYS A 255 -19.34 -2.40 4.49
C LYS A 255 -19.71 -2.57 5.96
N GLN A 256 -19.03 -1.89 6.86
CA GLN A 256 -19.38 -1.81 8.28
C GLN A 256 -20.52 -0.80 8.53
N GLY A 257 -20.94 -0.07 7.49
CA GLY A 257 -21.99 0.94 7.56
C GLY A 257 -21.49 2.29 8.05
N GLU A 258 -20.17 2.50 8.09
CA GLU A 258 -19.54 3.70 8.65
C GLU A 258 -19.11 4.66 7.55
N ASN A 259 -19.36 5.96 7.74
CA ASN A 259 -18.77 7.00 6.93
C ASN A 259 -17.31 7.27 7.36
N LEU A 260 -16.55 8.00 6.52
CA LEU A 260 -15.12 8.23 6.75
C LEU A 260 -14.83 8.91 8.09
N LEU A 261 -15.57 9.96 8.45
CA LEU A 261 -15.35 10.71 9.68
C LEU A 261 -15.68 9.86 10.92
N ASN A 262 -16.78 9.09 10.89
CA ASN A 262 -17.19 8.27 12.02
C ASN A 262 -16.25 7.07 12.20
N ALA A 263 -15.77 6.46 11.11
CA ALA A 263 -14.74 5.43 11.18
C ALA A 263 -13.42 5.98 11.76
N PHE A 264 -13.00 7.17 11.32
CA PHE A 264 -11.83 7.88 11.86
C PHE A 264 -12.00 8.14 13.37
N LEU A 265 -13.09 8.79 13.76
CA LEU A 265 -13.36 9.12 15.16
C LEU A 265 -13.46 7.85 16.00
N ARG A 266 -14.09 6.78 15.54
CA ARG A 266 -14.12 5.50 16.27
C ARG A 266 -12.71 4.95 16.52
N MET A 267 -11.85 4.98 15.51
CA MET A 267 -10.47 4.47 15.59
C MET A 267 -9.51 5.41 16.34
N MET A 268 -9.84 6.70 16.46
CA MET A 268 -9.02 7.70 17.16
C MET A 268 -9.05 7.46 18.68
N HIS A 269 -8.04 6.75 19.20
CA HIS A 269 -7.92 6.44 20.63
C HIS A 269 -7.07 7.44 21.42
N THR A 270 -6.29 8.29 20.74
CA THR A 270 -5.43 9.31 21.33
C THR A 270 -5.68 10.68 20.70
N ASP A 271 -5.38 11.74 21.42
CA ASP A 271 -5.47 13.15 21.01
C ASP A 271 -4.10 13.73 20.64
N SER A 272 -3.27 12.92 19.96
CA SER A 272 -1.99 13.38 19.43
C SER A 272 -2.16 14.48 18.39
N GLU A 273 -1.14 15.33 18.24
CA GLU A 273 -1.11 16.37 17.20
C GLU A 273 -1.38 15.81 15.80
N THR A 274 -0.88 14.60 15.50
CA THR A 274 -1.12 13.92 14.23
C THR A 274 -2.60 13.57 14.04
N ASN A 275 -3.26 13.01 15.05
CA ASN A 275 -4.68 12.65 14.95
C ASN A 275 -5.55 13.91 14.85
N LEU A 276 -5.24 14.95 15.63
CA LEU A 276 -5.91 16.24 15.53
C LEU A 276 -5.73 16.83 14.13
N SER A 277 -4.51 16.79 13.57
CA SER A 277 -4.24 17.26 12.20
C SER A 277 -5.10 16.53 11.17
N VAL A 278 -5.22 15.20 11.25
CA VAL A 278 -6.10 14.43 10.36
C VAL A 278 -7.57 14.81 10.56
N LEU A 279 -8.04 14.93 11.80
CA LEU A 279 -9.41 15.33 12.11
C LEU A 279 -9.75 16.69 11.49
N ILE A 280 -8.87 17.67 11.70
CA ILE A 280 -9.04 19.02 11.17
C ILE A 280 -9.03 19.00 9.64
N LEU A 281 -8.10 18.27 9.01
CA LEU A 281 -8.08 18.13 7.55
C LEU A 281 -9.40 17.57 7.00
N LEU A 282 -9.98 16.53 7.63
CA LEU A 282 -11.27 15.99 7.20
C LEU A 282 -12.39 17.03 7.30
N LEU A 283 -12.46 17.76 8.42
CA LEU A 283 -13.49 18.78 8.65
C LEU A 283 -13.34 19.99 7.70
N GLU A 284 -12.12 20.46 7.48
CA GLU A 284 -11.82 21.54 6.52
C GLU A 284 -12.24 21.18 5.09
N HIS A 285 -12.21 19.90 4.74
CA HIS A 285 -12.59 19.41 3.41
C HIS A 285 -14.05 18.96 3.30
N GLY A 286 -14.87 19.25 4.32
CA GLY A 286 -16.33 19.08 4.26
C GLY A 286 -16.88 17.87 5.00
N ALA A 287 -16.09 17.22 5.85
CA ALA A 287 -16.65 16.23 6.78
C ALA A 287 -17.62 16.90 7.76
N ASP A 288 -18.78 16.29 7.97
CA ASP A 288 -19.83 16.82 8.83
C ASP A 288 -19.99 15.94 10.09
N LEU A 289 -19.79 16.54 11.27
CA LEU A 289 -19.96 15.87 12.55
C LEU A 289 -21.40 15.41 12.79
N THR A 290 -22.39 16.02 12.15
CA THR A 290 -23.81 15.68 12.29
C THR A 290 -24.23 14.54 11.37
N ALA A 291 -23.39 14.16 10.40
CA ALA A 291 -23.67 13.05 9.51
C ALA A 291 -23.64 11.71 10.25
N ALA A 292 -24.80 11.07 10.30
CA ALA A 292 -24.95 9.75 10.90
C ALA A 292 -24.41 8.65 9.97
N SER A 293 -23.88 7.59 10.58
CA SER A 293 -23.66 6.31 9.94
C SER A 293 -23.94 5.17 10.92
N LEU A 294 -23.99 3.93 10.46
CA LEU A 294 -24.44 2.81 11.29
C LEU A 294 -23.31 2.25 12.15
N TRP A 295 -23.60 2.08 13.44
CA TRP A 295 -22.78 1.35 14.39
C TRP A 295 -23.64 0.33 15.13
N TYR A 296 -23.37 -0.97 14.94
CA TYR A 296 -24.26 -2.06 15.41
C TYR A 296 -25.74 -1.85 15.06
N GLN A 297 -26.02 -1.45 13.81
CA GLN A 297 -27.36 -1.16 13.29
C GLN A 297 -28.09 0.01 13.96
N LYS A 298 -27.36 0.86 14.71
CA LYS A 298 -27.88 2.11 15.27
C LYS A 298 -27.19 3.29 14.60
N GLU A 299 -27.94 4.34 14.34
CA GLU A 299 -27.35 5.60 13.88
C GLU A 299 -26.44 6.16 14.98
N LYS A 300 -25.24 6.56 14.57
CA LYS A 300 -24.27 7.24 15.41
C LYS A 300 -23.59 8.31 14.57
N THR A 301 -23.65 9.55 15.05
CA THR A 301 -23.07 10.74 14.42
C THR A 301 -21.63 10.97 14.87
N GLY A 302 -20.91 11.84 14.18
CA GLY A 302 -19.62 12.36 14.64
C GLY A 302 -19.74 13.08 15.99
N VAL A 303 -20.87 13.75 16.27
CA VAL A 303 -21.15 14.36 17.58
C VAL A 303 -21.23 13.29 18.68
N ASP A 304 -21.88 12.16 18.42
CA ASP A 304 -21.93 11.04 19.38
C ASP A 304 -20.54 10.45 19.65
N TRP A 305 -19.66 10.40 18.64
CA TRP A 305 -18.27 9.97 18.83
C TRP A 305 -17.43 11.03 19.56
N LEU A 306 -17.63 12.31 19.24
CA LEU A 306 -16.95 13.45 19.86
C LEU A 306 -17.22 13.50 21.37
N ALA A 307 -18.44 13.18 21.79
CA ALA A 307 -18.81 13.10 23.20
C ALA A 307 -17.91 12.12 23.99
N GLU A 308 -17.42 11.07 23.34
CA GLU A 308 -16.53 10.06 23.93
C GLU A 308 -15.04 10.45 23.91
N LYS A 309 -14.64 11.50 23.17
CA LYS A 309 -13.26 11.98 23.07
C LYS A 309 -12.82 12.83 24.26
N SER A 310 -11.52 13.06 24.36
CA SER A 310 -10.95 13.88 25.43
C SER A 310 -11.42 15.33 25.33
N LEU A 311 -11.31 16.07 26.43
CA LEU A 311 -11.57 17.51 26.45
C LEU A 311 -10.80 18.25 25.35
N LEU A 312 -9.54 17.90 25.11
CA LEU A 312 -8.71 18.60 24.12
C LEU A 312 -9.32 18.53 22.72
N VAL A 313 -9.81 17.37 22.29
CA VAL A 313 -10.48 17.21 21.00
C VAL A 313 -11.75 18.06 20.95
N VAL A 314 -12.56 18.06 22.02
CA VAL A 314 -13.78 18.87 22.08
C VAL A 314 -13.45 20.36 21.95
N GLN A 315 -12.46 20.85 22.70
CA GLN A 315 -12.03 22.25 22.63
C GLN A 315 -11.58 22.62 21.22
N GLU A 316 -10.74 21.80 20.59
CA GLU A 316 -10.24 22.07 19.23
C GLU A 316 -11.38 22.20 18.21
N ILE A 317 -12.41 21.34 18.32
CA ILE A 317 -13.59 21.38 17.43
C ILE A 317 -14.44 22.62 17.67
N MET A 318 -14.70 22.96 18.93
CA MET A 318 -15.55 24.09 19.30
C MET A 318 -14.87 25.43 19.02
N ASP A 319 -13.59 25.59 19.39
CA ASP A 319 -12.82 26.82 19.21
C ASP A 319 -12.64 27.18 17.72
N LYS A 320 -12.60 26.17 16.84
CA LYS A 320 -12.56 26.35 15.38
C LYS A 320 -13.94 26.48 14.73
N GLY A 321 -15.02 26.30 15.49
CA GLY A 321 -16.39 26.46 15.01
C GLY A 321 -16.90 25.34 14.10
N TYR A 322 -16.35 24.13 14.19
CA TYR A 322 -16.83 22.98 13.39
C TYR A 322 -18.12 22.36 13.92
N LEU A 323 -18.58 22.77 15.12
CA LEU A 323 -19.87 22.39 15.67
C LEU A 323 -20.51 23.61 16.35
N ASP A 324 -21.75 23.91 15.96
CA ASP A 324 -22.53 24.99 16.56
C ASP A 324 -22.97 24.61 17.98
N LEU A 325 -22.82 25.54 18.94
CA LEU A 325 -23.28 25.37 20.33
C LEU A 325 -24.80 25.13 20.42
N SER A 326 -25.57 25.61 19.44
CA SER A 326 -27.01 25.42 19.33
C SER A 326 -27.41 24.08 18.71
N TYR A 327 -26.45 23.26 18.28
CA TYR A 327 -26.73 21.93 17.76
C TYR A 327 -27.55 21.10 18.75
N ALA A 328 -28.63 20.51 18.24
CA ALA A 328 -29.40 19.47 18.89
C ALA A 328 -29.77 18.41 17.85
N ASP A 329 -29.71 17.14 18.25
CA ASP A 329 -30.16 16.04 17.39
C ASP A 329 -31.70 16.02 17.27
N ASN A 330 -32.24 15.04 16.53
CA ASN A 330 -33.69 14.89 16.33
C ASN A 330 -34.47 14.61 17.63
N GLU A 331 -33.79 14.24 18.71
CA GLU A 331 -34.37 14.04 20.04
C GLU A 331 -34.16 15.29 20.94
N GLY A 332 -33.63 16.38 20.39
CA GLY A 332 -33.33 17.60 21.15
C GLY A 332 -32.09 17.49 22.04
N ASN A 333 -31.27 16.44 21.90
CA ASN A 333 -30.05 16.29 22.68
C ASN A 333 -28.93 17.18 22.10
N THR A 334 -28.44 18.12 22.92
CA THR A 334 -27.21 18.89 22.63
C THR A 334 -25.94 18.05 22.88
N LEU A 335 -24.76 18.56 22.50
CA LEU A 335 -23.49 17.92 22.85
C LEU A 335 -23.33 17.70 24.36
N LEU A 336 -23.86 18.61 25.19
CA LEU A 336 -23.84 18.46 26.64
C LEU A 336 -24.66 17.25 27.11
N HIS A 337 -25.85 17.02 26.54
CA HIS A 337 -26.64 15.82 26.80
C HIS A 337 -25.86 14.56 26.40
N LYS A 338 -25.27 14.54 25.20
CA LYS A 338 -24.50 13.40 24.70
C LYS A 338 -23.30 13.07 25.59
N ILE A 339 -22.54 14.07 26.03
CA ILE A 339 -21.41 13.88 26.96
C ILE A 339 -21.88 13.28 28.27
N CYS A 340 -22.99 13.77 28.83
CA CYS A 340 -23.55 13.23 30.06
C CYS A 340 -24.10 11.81 29.92
N GLN A 341 -24.53 11.38 28.72
CA GLN A 341 -24.96 10.02 28.41
C GLN A 341 -23.80 9.00 28.30
N VAL A 342 -22.56 9.44 28.06
CA VAL A 342 -21.42 8.52 27.85
C VAL A 342 -21.22 7.60 29.06
N ASN A 343 -21.16 6.30 28.82
CA ASN A 343 -20.81 5.32 29.85
C ASN A 343 -19.30 5.35 30.12
N LEU A 344 -18.91 5.61 31.37
CA LEU A 344 -17.52 5.76 31.77
C LEU A 344 -16.85 4.44 32.16
N ASN A 345 -17.60 3.33 32.24
CA ASN A 345 -17.10 2.01 32.62
C ASN A 345 -16.28 2.03 33.92
N TYR A 346 -16.72 2.81 34.92
CA TYR A 346 -16.05 3.00 36.21
C TYR A 346 -14.62 3.60 36.14
N ASP A 347 -14.28 4.30 35.05
CA ASP A 347 -12.99 4.98 34.90
C ASP A 347 -13.01 6.41 35.52
N GLU A 348 -12.28 6.59 36.62
CA GLU A 348 -12.18 7.88 37.31
C GLU A 348 -11.53 8.99 36.48
N ASN A 349 -10.58 8.66 35.61
CA ASN A 349 -9.93 9.66 34.75
C ASN A 349 -10.90 10.17 33.71
N ARG A 350 -11.69 9.28 33.10
CA ARG A 350 -12.77 9.67 32.17
C ARG A 350 -13.86 10.48 32.89
N ALA A 351 -14.16 10.18 34.15
CA ALA A 351 -15.07 10.99 34.96
C ALA A 351 -14.54 12.41 35.21
N ARG A 352 -13.24 12.56 35.51
CA ARG A 352 -12.59 13.87 35.66
C ARG A 352 -12.56 14.64 34.33
N ASP A 353 -12.31 13.98 33.21
CA ASP A 353 -12.34 14.58 31.88
C ASP A 353 -13.76 15.04 31.50
N LEU A 354 -14.77 14.18 31.69
CA LEU A 354 -16.18 14.52 31.49
C LEU A 354 -16.58 15.75 32.31
N TYR A 355 -16.21 15.80 33.59
CA TYR A 355 -16.47 16.97 34.44
C TYR A 355 -15.89 18.26 33.84
N LYS A 356 -14.66 18.21 33.33
CA LYS A 356 -14.04 19.37 32.67
C LYS A 356 -14.75 19.74 31.37
N LYS A 357 -15.14 18.76 30.55
CA LYS A 357 -15.93 18.98 29.31
C LYS A 357 -17.24 19.70 29.58
N VAL A 358 -17.99 19.21 30.57
CA VAL A 358 -19.26 19.84 31.00
C VAL A 358 -19.05 21.29 31.41
N LYS A 359 -18.03 21.56 32.23
CA LYS A 359 -17.71 22.94 32.65
C LYS A 359 -17.30 23.84 31.50
N TYR A 360 -16.50 23.32 30.57
CA TYR A 360 -16.08 24.05 29.38
C TYR A 360 -17.29 24.44 28.54
N LEU A 361 -18.14 23.48 28.15
CA LEU A 361 -19.30 23.73 27.29
C LEU A 361 -20.31 24.71 27.89
N VAL A 362 -20.58 24.61 29.20
CA VAL A 362 -21.44 25.59 29.89
C VAL A 362 -20.77 26.97 29.95
N GLY A 363 -19.44 27.01 30.12
CA GLY A 363 -18.65 28.25 30.03
C GLY A 363 -18.70 28.91 28.65
N GLU A 364 -18.73 28.11 27.58
CA GLU A 364 -18.92 28.56 26.20
C GLU A 364 -20.38 28.98 25.90
N GLY A 365 -21.31 28.75 26.83
CA GLY A 365 -22.69 29.24 26.75
C GLY A 365 -23.73 28.21 26.32
N ILE A 366 -23.42 26.91 26.30
CA ILE A 366 -24.48 25.88 26.21
C ILE A 366 -25.33 25.93 27.49
N ASP A 367 -26.65 26.07 27.32
CA ASP A 367 -27.61 26.06 28.43
C ASP A 367 -27.73 24.65 29.06
N PRO A 368 -27.31 24.46 30.33
CA PRO A 368 -27.45 23.18 31.02
C PRO A 368 -28.89 22.86 31.44
N GLN A 369 -29.79 23.84 31.40
CA GLN A 369 -31.20 23.71 31.78
C GLN A 369 -32.12 23.35 30.61
N LEU A 370 -31.59 23.32 29.38
CA LEU A 370 -32.34 22.92 28.20
C LEU A 370 -32.81 21.47 28.33
N GLU A 371 -34.11 21.25 28.11
CA GLU A 371 -34.73 19.93 28.11
C GLU A 371 -34.84 19.40 26.68
N ASN A 372 -34.57 18.11 26.51
CA ASN A 372 -34.77 17.40 25.26
C ASN A 372 -36.25 16.99 25.07
N VAL A 373 -36.60 16.24 24.01
CA VAL A 373 -38.00 15.84 23.75
C VAL A 373 -38.59 14.87 24.78
N MET A 374 -37.76 14.35 25.69
CA MET A 374 -38.15 13.46 26.79
C MET A 374 -38.19 14.18 28.14
N ASP A 375 -38.21 15.52 28.15
CA ASP A 375 -38.16 16.38 29.33
C ASP A 375 -36.92 16.11 30.21
N LYS A 376 -35.83 15.61 29.61
CA LYS A 376 -34.56 15.35 30.30
C LYS A 376 -33.55 16.44 30.01
N LYS A 377 -32.89 16.93 31.06
CA LYS A 377 -31.72 17.79 31.02
C LYS A 377 -30.45 16.95 30.97
N ALA A 378 -29.32 17.59 30.67
CA ALA A 378 -28.02 16.91 30.68
C ALA A 378 -27.68 16.31 32.07
N VAL A 379 -28.09 16.96 33.16
CA VAL A 379 -27.86 16.46 34.52
C VAL A 379 -28.57 15.13 34.80
N ASP A 380 -29.75 14.90 34.21
CA ASP A 380 -30.52 13.67 34.42
C ASP A 380 -29.78 12.45 33.89
N TYR A 381 -29.10 12.58 32.75
CA TYR A 381 -28.23 11.53 32.21
C TYR A 381 -26.96 11.34 33.06
N ALA A 382 -26.40 12.42 33.61
CA ALA A 382 -25.23 12.30 34.49
C ALA A 382 -25.57 11.56 35.80
N MET A 383 -26.80 11.68 36.30
CA MET A 383 -27.28 10.98 37.49
C MET A 383 -27.39 9.46 37.32
N GLU A 384 -27.48 8.96 36.08
CA GLU A 384 -27.56 7.52 35.79
C GLU A 384 -26.25 6.75 36.08
N ASP A 385 -25.14 7.46 36.32
CA ASP A 385 -23.82 6.87 36.59
C ASP A 385 -23.16 7.48 37.85
N ASN A 386 -23.01 6.65 38.90
CA ASN A 386 -22.50 7.07 40.21
C ASN A 386 -21.08 7.65 40.18
N ILE A 387 -20.27 7.39 39.15
CA ILE A 387 -18.92 7.98 39.08
C ILE A 387 -18.95 9.46 38.66
N LYS A 388 -20.08 9.95 38.15
CA LYS A 388 -20.30 11.33 37.69
C LYS A 388 -20.77 12.28 38.79
N VAL A 389 -20.75 11.89 40.07
CA VAL A 389 -21.26 12.68 41.21
C VAL A 389 -20.78 14.13 41.21
N LYS A 390 -19.49 14.38 40.95
CA LYS A 390 -18.96 15.77 40.90
C LYS A 390 -19.58 16.60 39.78
N THR A 391 -19.86 15.97 38.63
CA THR A 391 -20.54 16.60 37.51
C THR A 391 -21.99 16.91 37.87
N VAL A 392 -22.69 15.96 38.50
CA VAL A 392 -24.07 16.14 38.95
C VAL A 392 -24.18 17.29 39.96
N GLU A 393 -23.35 17.27 41.02
CA GLU A 393 -23.33 18.32 42.05
C GLU A 393 -23.06 19.71 41.50
N TRP A 394 -22.28 19.81 40.42
CA TRP A 394 -21.96 21.08 39.78
C TRP A 394 -23.07 21.56 38.85
N LEU A 395 -23.63 20.67 38.02
CA LEU A 395 -24.74 20.98 37.11
C LEU A 395 -26.00 21.42 37.87
N LEU A 396 -26.30 20.82 39.02
CA LEU A 396 -27.43 21.24 39.88
C LEU A 396 -27.28 22.66 40.47
N LYS A 397 -26.09 23.27 40.36
CA LYS A 397 -25.81 24.63 40.83
C LYS A 397 -25.79 25.68 39.71
N GLN A 398 -25.82 25.25 38.44
CA GLN A 398 -25.94 26.14 37.28
C GLN A 398 -27.41 26.44 37.06
#